data_AF-A0A529XKD3-F1
#
_entry.id   AF-A0A529XKD3-F1
#
_cell.length_a   1.000
_cell.length_b   1.000
_cell.length_c   1.000
_cell.angle_alpha   90.00
_cell.angle_beta   90.00
_cell.angle_gamma   90.00
#
_symmetry.space_group_name_H-M   'P 1'
#
loop_
_entity.id
_entity.type
_entity.pdbx_description
1 polymer ?
#
loop_
_entity_poly.entity_id
_entity_poly.type
_entity_poly.pdbx_seq_one_letter_code
_entity_poly.pdbx_strand_id
1 'polypeptide(L)'
;MAQGYRPQLDGLRAIAIGLVGVEHFGGPWVRTHFPIGAGALGVQLFFVLSGFLITRNLLFRLEQAPGGEVIRRFYIGRAVRLMPAYYLTLLVLFVLGVPEVHDFLV
;
A
#
# COMPACT_ATOMS: atom_id res chain seq x y z
N MET A 1 17.00 6.94 -16.02
CA MET A 1 17.30 6.62 -14.60
C MET A 1 16.14 7.14 -13.76
N ALA A 2 15.50 6.31 -12.94
CA ALA A 2 14.42 6.77 -12.06
C ALA A 2 14.92 7.98 -11.25
N GLN A 3 14.09 9.01 -11.08
CA GLN A 3 14.36 10.08 -10.10
C GLN A 3 14.90 9.45 -8.83
N GLY A 4 16.09 9.91 -8.39
CA GLY A 4 16.92 9.25 -7.39
C GLY A 4 16.10 8.66 -6.25
N TYR A 5 16.25 7.35 -6.05
CA TYR A 5 15.70 6.61 -4.93
C TYR A 5 15.90 7.44 -3.65
N ARG A 6 14.80 7.75 -2.96
CA ARG A 6 14.81 8.58 -1.74
C ARG A 6 14.57 7.67 -0.53
N PRO A 7 15.63 7.02 -0.01
CA PRO A 7 15.49 6.07 1.09
C PRO A 7 14.84 6.69 2.34
N GLN A 8 14.94 8.01 2.52
CA GLN A 8 14.33 8.71 3.63
C GLN A 8 12.79 8.62 3.60
N LEU A 9 12.18 8.73 2.42
CA LEU A 9 10.72 8.65 2.27
C LEU A 9 10.23 7.20 2.42
N ASP A 10 11.02 6.23 1.97
CA ASP A 10 10.72 4.82 2.19
C ASP A 10 10.88 4.41 3.66
N GLY A 11 11.87 4.96 4.36
CA GLY A 11 12.01 4.82 5.81
C GLY A 11 10.81 5.38 6.57
N LEU A 12 10.31 6.56 6.16
CA LEU A 12 9.11 7.14 6.78
C LEU A 12 7.84 6.31 6.49
N ARG A 13 7.75 5.70 5.29
CA ARG A 13 6.68 4.73 4.98
C ARG A 13 6.78 3.47 5.83
N ALA A 14 7.99 2.97 6.10
CA ALA A 14 8.20 1.83 6.98
C ALA A 14 7.75 2.15 8.42
N ILE A 15 8.06 3.35 8.92
CA ILE A 15 7.56 3.82 10.22
C ILE A 15 6.02 3.87 10.21
N ALA A 16 5.42 4.44 9.15
CA ALA A 16 3.97 4.54 9.01
C ALA A 16 3.29 3.16 9.05
N ILE A 17 3.81 2.16 8.33
CA ILE A 17 3.33 0.77 8.38
C ILE A 17 3.53 0.18 9.78
N GLY A 18 4.67 0.45 10.42
CA GLY A 18 4.96 0.01 11.78
C GLY A 18 3.91 0.50 12.78
N LEU A 19 3.48 1.76 12.69
CA LEU A 19 2.42 2.30 13.54
C LEU A 19 1.09 1.56 13.35
N VAL A 20 0.74 1.19 12.11
CA VAL A 20 -0.45 0.38 11.82
C VAL A 20 -0.34 -1.02 12.43
N GLY A 21 0.82 -1.64 12.29
CA GLY A 21 1.10 -2.96 12.87
C GLY A 21 1.04 -2.92 14.40
N VAL A 22 1.61 -1.90 15.04
CA VAL A 22 1.54 -1.74 16.51
C VAL A 22 0.10 -1.61 16.98
N GLU A 23 -0.77 -0.90 16.26
CA GLU A 23 -2.18 -0.82 16.63
C GLU A 23 -2.91 -2.17 16.49
N HIS A 24 -2.66 -2.93 15.41
CA HIS A 24 -3.33 -4.21 15.17
C HIS A 24 -2.80 -5.36 16.03
N PHE A 25 -1.49 -5.39 16.31
CA PHE A 25 -0.81 -6.51 16.96
C PHE A 25 -0.32 -6.21 18.39
N GLY A 26 -0.36 -4.96 18.85
CA GLY A 26 0.13 -4.56 20.18
C GLY A 26 -0.74 -5.01 21.34
N GLY A 27 -1.96 -5.49 21.07
CA GLY A 27 -2.89 -6.00 22.09
C GLY A 27 -3.40 -4.93 23.08
N PRO A 28 -4.13 -5.35 24.13
CA PRO A 28 -4.77 -4.42 25.05
C PRO A 28 -3.79 -3.52 25.81
N TRP A 29 -2.60 -4.04 26.13
CA TRP A 29 -1.57 -3.32 26.88
C TRP A 29 -1.08 -2.07 26.12
N VAL A 30 -0.71 -2.24 24.86
CA VAL A 30 -0.25 -1.14 24.00
C VAL A 30 -1.38 -0.16 23.74
N ARG A 31 -2.60 -0.66 23.46
CA ARG A 31 -3.76 0.20 23.19
C ARG A 31 -4.12 1.10 24.37
N THR A 32 -3.99 0.60 25.60
CA THR A 32 -4.30 1.36 26.82
C THR A 32 -3.21 2.39 27.17
N HIS A 33 -1.94 2.06 26.98
CA HIS A 33 -0.82 2.95 27.36
C HIS A 33 -0.39 3.91 26.25
N PHE A 34 -0.72 3.62 25.00
CA PHE A 34 -0.43 4.44 23.82
C PHE A 34 -1.70 4.68 22.98
N PRO A 35 -2.73 5.38 23.50
CA PRO A 35 -4.01 5.62 22.82
C PRO A 35 -3.90 6.75 21.77
N ILE A 36 -2.90 6.72 20.91
CA ILE A 36 -2.54 7.85 20.02
C ILE A 36 -3.27 7.76 18.66
N GLY A 37 -4.18 6.81 18.46
CA GLY A 37 -4.75 6.54 17.13
C GLY A 37 -3.65 6.25 16.09
N ALA A 38 -2.58 5.58 16.54
CA ALA A 38 -1.31 5.49 15.83
C ALA A 38 -1.43 4.84 14.45
N GLY A 39 -2.29 3.83 14.29
CA GLY A 39 -2.53 3.20 13.00
C GLY A 39 -3.43 4.04 12.10
N ALA A 40 -4.44 4.77 12.60
CA ALA A 40 -5.17 5.73 11.77
C ALA A 40 -4.23 6.81 11.19
N LEU A 41 -3.33 7.35 12.02
CA LEU A 41 -2.27 8.27 11.58
C LEU A 41 -1.27 7.59 10.63
N GLY A 42 -0.85 6.36 10.95
CA GLY A 42 0.04 5.57 10.10
C GLY A 42 -0.53 5.32 8.71
N VAL A 43 -1.81 4.98 8.62
CA VAL A 43 -2.53 4.80 7.34
C VAL A 43 -2.52 6.09 6.54
N GLN A 44 -2.91 7.21 7.15
CA GLN A 44 -2.94 8.52 6.48
C GLN A 44 -1.55 8.92 5.97
N LEU A 45 -0.53 8.81 6.82
CA LEU A 45 0.85 9.15 6.48
C LEU A 45 1.37 8.26 5.34
N PHE A 46 1.13 6.95 5.41
CA PHE A 46 1.54 6.01 4.37
C PHE A 46 0.92 6.34 3.02
N PHE A 47 -0.38 6.65 2.98
CA PHE A 47 -1.08 6.98 1.74
C PHE A 47 -0.61 8.30 1.15
N VAL A 48 -0.43 9.34 1.96
CA VAL A 48 0.09 10.65 1.49
C VAL A 48 1.48 10.50 0.88
N LEU A 49 2.40 9.81 1.57
CA LEU A 49 3.76 9.60 1.07
C LEU A 49 3.80 8.75 -0.20
N SER A 50 3.01 7.68 -0.24
CA SER A 50 2.93 6.80 -1.40
C SER A 50 2.33 7.53 -2.61
N GLY A 51 1.27 8.32 -2.40
CA GLY A 51 0.66 9.15 -3.43
C GLY A 51 1.64 10.16 -4.01
N PHE A 52 2.35 10.90 -3.15
CA PHE A 52 3.38 11.84 -3.57
C PHE A 52 4.46 11.17 -4.43
N LEU A 53 5.02 10.04 -3.99
CA LEU A 53 6.06 9.32 -4.72
C LEU A 53 5.57 8.76 -6.06
N ILE A 54 4.36 8.20 -6.07
CA ILE A 54 3.72 7.65 -7.26
C ILE A 54 3.52 8.75 -8.31
N THR A 55 2.87 9.85 -7.93
CA THR A 55 2.56 10.96 -8.84
C THR A 55 3.83 11.60 -9.36
N ARG A 56 4.83 11.82 -8.51
CA ARG A 56 6.11 12.39 -8.91
C ARG A 56 6.85 11.51 -9.94
N ASN A 57 6.88 10.20 -9.72
CA ASN A 57 7.49 9.24 -10.66
C ASN A 57 6.72 9.18 -11.99
N LEU A 58 5.39 9.25 -11.94
CA LEU A 58 4.57 9.31 -13.15
C LEU A 58 4.86 10.59 -13.95
N LEU A 59 4.86 11.75 -13.30
CA LEU A 59 5.13 13.04 -13.96
C LEU A 59 6.51 13.07 -14.62
N PHE A 60 7.53 12.57 -13.93
CA PHE A 60 8.88 12.44 -14.49
C PHE A 60 8.94 11.57 -15.76
N ARG A 61 8.16 10.49 -15.81
CA ARG A 61 8.10 9.63 -17.01
C ARG A 61 7.34 10.30 -18.15
N LEU A 62 6.32 11.09 -17.82
CA LEU A 62 5.54 11.85 -18.81
C LEU A 62 6.38 12.94 -19.48
N GLU A 63 7.37 13.51 -18.79
CA GLU A 63 8.34 14.44 -19.38
C GLU A 63 9.27 13.78 -20.42
N GLN A 64 9.40 12.45 -20.42
CA GLN A 64 10.38 11.73 -21.24
C GLN A 64 9.76 10.95 -22.41
N ALA A 65 8.44 10.79 -22.47
CA ALA A 65 7.78 9.96 -23.48
C ALA A 65 6.30 10.32 -23.66
N PRO A 66 5.67 9.92 -24.79
CA PRO A 66 4.25 10.17 -25.04
C PRO A 66 3.35 9.62 -23.92
N GLY A 67 2.40 10.44 -23.48
CA GLY A 67 1.61 10.17 -22.27
C GLY A 67 0.83 8.86 -22.30
N GLY A 68 0.25 8.48 -23.45
CA GLY A 68 -0.53 7.25 -23.57
C GLY A 68 0.27 5.99 -23.24
N GLU A 69 1.50 5.87 -23.74
CA GLU A 69 2.35 4.71 -23.48
C GLU A 69 2.90 4.69 -22.05
N VAL A 70 3.24 5.87 -21.51
CA VAL A 70 3.69 6.02 -20.11
C VAL A 70 2.61 5.59 -19.13
N ILE A 71 1.38 6.09 -19.31
CA ILE A 71 0.23 5.76 -18.47
C ILE A 71 -0.08 4.26 -18.55
N ARG A 72 -0.12 3.70 -19.76
CA ARG A 72 -0.37 2.27 -19.97
C ARG A 72 0.67 1.41 -19.24
N ARG A 73 1.96 1.67 -19.44
CA ARG A 73 3.05 0.94 -18.77
C ARG A 73 3.01 1.11 -17.25
N PHE A 74 2.67 2.30 -16.77
CA PHE A 74 2.56 2.58 -15.34
C PHE A 74 1.46 1.73 -14.70
N TYR A 75 0.25 1.73 -15.26
CA TYR A 75 -0.87 0.95 -14.71
C TYR A 75 -0.66 -0.56 -14.85
N ILE A 76 -0.14 -1.05 -15.97
CA ILE A 76 0.18 -2.47 -16.15
C ILE A 76 1.21 -2.92 -15.11
N GLY A 77 2.31 -2.18 -14.94
CA GLY A 77 3.34 -2.53 -13.95
C GLY A 77 2.83 -2.53 -12.50
N ARG A 78 1.82 -1.71 -12.21
CA ARG A 78 1.16 -1.68 -10.89
C ARG A 78 0.16 -2.84 -10.73
N ALA A 79 -0.62 -3.16 -11.77
CA ALA A 79 -1.51 -4.30 -11.78
C ALA A 79 -0.74 -5.62 -11.58
N VAL A 80 0.33 -5.86 -12.35
CA VAL A 80 1.16 -7.07 -12.23
C VAL A 80 1.77 -7.23 -10.83
N ARG A 81 2.01 -6.13 -10.10
CA ARG A 81 2.55 -6.17 -8.74
C ARG A 81 1.49 -6.40 -7.66
N LEU A 82 0.28 -5.86 -7.83
CA LEU A 82 -0.77 -5.90 -6.81
C LEU A 82 -1.73 -7.09 -6.99
N MET A 83 -2.07 -7.44 -8.23
CA MET A 83 -3.03 -8.50 -8.55
C MET A 83 -2.64 -9.87 -7.99
N PRO A 84 -1.37 -10.33 -8.04
CA PRO A 84 -1.03 -11.65 -7.51
C PRO A 84 -1.31 -11.78 -6.02
N ALA A 85 -0.96 -10.77 -5.23
CA ALA A 85 -1.22 -10.77 -3.78
C ALA A 85 -2.72 -10.68 -3.46
N TYR A 86 -3.47 -9.91 -4.25
CA TYR A 86 -4.92 -9.81 -4.13
C TYR A 86 -5.60 -11.16 -4.38
N TYR A 87 -5.36 -11.80 -5.53
CA TYR A 87 -5.97 -13.08 -5.86
C TYR A 87 -5.50 -14.21 -4.96
N LEU A 88 -4.23 -14.21 -4.53
CA LEU A 88 -3.73 -15.17 -3.56
C LEU A 88 -4.47 -15.06 -2.22
N THR A 89 -4.65 -13.83 -1.71
CA THR A 89 -5.39 -13.61 -0.48
C THR A 89 -6.84 -14.08 -0.62
N LEU A 90 -7.52 -13.74 -1.71
CA LEU A 90 -8.88 -14.22 -1.97
C LEU A 90 -8.96 -15.75 -2.03
N LEU A 91 -8.02 -16.40 -2.72
CA LEU A 91 -7.95 -17.85 -2.81
C LEU A 91 -7.79 -18.48 -1.42
N VAL A 92 -6.88 -17.94 -0.60
CA VAL A 92 -6.67 -18.42 0.77
C VAL A 92 -7.94 -18.29 1.60
N LEU A 93 -8.60 -17.12 1.56
CA LEU A 93 -9.83 -16.89 2.33
C LEU A 93 -10.99 -17.78 1.84
N PHE A 94 -11.10 -18.01 0.53
CA PHE A 94 -12.08 -18.92 -0.06
C PHE A 94 -11.85 -20.37 0.40
N VAL A 95 -10.60 -20.86 0.34
CA VAL A 95 -10.24 -22.22 0.79
C VAL A 95 -10.48 -22.41 2.29
N LEU A 96 -10.28 -21.36 3.09
CA LEU A 96 -10.55 -21.39 4.53
C LEU A 96 -12.04 -21.30 4.88
N GLY A 97 -12.92 -21.10 3.89
CA GLY A 97 -14.38 -21.05 4.11
C GLY A 97 -14.85 -19.83 4.88
N VAL A 98 -14.17 -18.68 4.70
CA VAL A 98 -14.59 -17.41 5.33
C VAL A 98 -15.96 -17.00 4.75
N PRO A 99 -17.04 -16.92 5.57
CA PRO A 99 -18.42 -16.75 5.08
C PRO A 99 -18.58 -15.53 4.16
N GLU A 100 -17.95 -14.42 4.52
CA GLU A 100 -18.03 -13.16 3.79
C GLU A 100 -17.44 -13.25 2.37
N VAL A 101 -16.47 -14.14 2.16
CA VAL A 101 -15.84 -14.35 0.84
C VAL A 101 -16.62 -15.39 0.03
N HIS A 102 -17.15 -16.41 0.69
CA HIS A 102 -17.96 -17.43 0.05
C HIS A 102 -19.26 -16.86 -0.53
N ASP A 103 -20.00 -16.08 0.27
CA ASP A 103 -21.29 -15.48 -0.15
C ASP A 103 -21.13 -14.38 -1.21
N PHE A 104 -19.93 -13.82 -1.36
CA PHE A 104 -19.64 -12.81 -2.39
C PHE A 104 -19.31 -13.44 -3.76
N LEU A 105 -18.81 -14.67 -3.80
CA LEU A 105 -18.28 -15.31 -5.00
C LEU A 105 -19.22 -16.39 -5.59
N VAL A 106 -20.18 -16.88 -4.82
CA VAL A 106 -21.15 -17.93 -5.20
C VAL A 106 -22.56 -17.36 -5.17
#